data_AF-A0A699RI93-F1
#
_entry.id   AF-A0A699RI93-F1
#
_cell.length_a   1.000
_cell.length_b   1.000
_cell.length_c   1.000
_cell.angle_alpha   90.00
_cell.angle_beta   90.00
_cell.angle_gamma   90.00
#
_symmetry.space_group_name_H-M   'P 1'
#
loop_
_entity.id
_entity.type
_entity.pdbx_description
1 polymer ?
#
loop_
_entity_poly.entity_id
_entity_poly.type
_entity_poly.pdbx_seq_one_letter_code
_entity_poly.pdbx_strand_id
1 'polypeptide(L)' 'MESIIEYLENKTILVTGTTGFLGKIFVEKILRVQPNIKKLFLLIRASDPNSAFRRFHFE' A
#
# COMPACT_ATOMS: atom_id res chain seq x y z
N MET A 1 25.08 -1.68 6.81
CA MET A 1 23.79 -2.38 6.72
C MET A 1 22.82 -1.34 6.18
N GLU A 2 22.21 -1.56 5.01
CA GLU A 2 21.29 -0.58 4.42
C GLU A 2 20.09 -0.37 5.36
N SER A 3 19.62 0.88 5.44
CA SER A 3 18.42 1.19 6.19
C SER A 3 17.19 0.56 5.53
N ILE A 4 16.11 0.36 6.28
CA ILE A 4 14.85 -0.13 5.69
C ILE A 4 14.32 0.79 4.58
N ILE A 5 14.62 2.10 4.65
CA ILE A 5 14.17 3.09 3.66
C ILE A 5 14.91 2.88 2.34
N GLU A 6 16.23 2.67 2.37
CA GLU A 6 17.05 2.35 1.19
C GLU A 6 16.63 0.99 0.60
N TYR A 7 16.40 0.00 1.46
CA TYR A 7 15.96 -1.33 1.03
C TYR A 7 14.65 -1.30 0.22
N LEU A 8 13.73 -0.39 0.52
CA LEU A 8 12.44 -0.28 -0.16
C LEU A 8 12.52 0.41 -1.53
N GLU A 9 13.64 1.07 -1.86
CA GLU A 9 13.81 1.71 -3.15
C GLU A 9 13.69 0.71 -4.31
N ASN A 10 12.95 1.10 -5.35
CA ASN A 10 12.71 0.28 -6.55
C ASN A 10 12.10 -1.11 -6.26
N LYS A 11 11.53 -1.34 -5.06
CA LYS A 11 10.82 -2.57 -4.73
C LYS A 11 9.38 -2.55 -5.24
N THR A 12 8.89 -3.73 -5.56
CA THR A 12 7.47 -3.99 -5.80
C THR A 12 6.88 -4.63 -4.55
N ILE A 13 5.83 -4.03 -4.00
CA ILE A 13 5.27 -4.40 -2.70
C ILE A 13 3.81 -4.79 -2.90
N LEU A 14 3.40 -5.91 -2.32
CA LEU A 14 2.00 -6.33 -2.21
C LEU A 14 1.54 -6.16 -0.75
N VAL A 15 0.48 -5.39 -0.54
CA VAL A 15 -0.13 -5.19 0.77
C VAL A 15 -1.54 -5.77 0.78
N THR A 16 -1.83 -6.57 1.79
CA THR A 16 -3.15 -7.14 2.05
C THR A 16 -3.80 -6.43 3.25
N GLY A 17 -5.12 -6.51 3.39
CA GLY A 17 -5.82 -5.89 4.52
C GLY A 17 -5.78 -4.36 4.53
N THR A 18 -5.55 -3.71 3.39
CA THR A 18 -5.38 -2.26 3.29
C THR A 18 -6.63 -1.43 3.53
N THR A 19 -7.82 -2.05 3.58
CA THR A 19 -9.04 -1.35 4.00
C THR A 19 -9.09 -1.12 5.51
N GLY A 20 -8.29 -1.84 6.31
CA GLY A 20 -8.21 -1.63 7.75
C GLY A 20 -7.41 -0.39 8.14
N PHE A 21 -7.64 0.13 9.34
CA PHE A 21 -7.00 1.33 9.88
C PHE A 21 -5.46 1.32 9.73
N LEU A 22 -4.79 0.28 10.24
CA LEU A 22 -3.33 0.16 10.16
C LEU A 22 -2.85 -0.04 8.72
N GLY A 23 -3.62 -0.74 7.88
CA GLY A 23 -3.26 -0.97 6.49
C GLY A 23 -3.16 0.33 5.69
N LYS A 24 -4.11 1.25 5.89
CA LYS A 24 -4.09 2.58 5.27
C LYS A 24 -2.90 3.41 5.75
N ILE A 25 -2.62 3.41 7.05
CA ILE A 25 -1.47 4.11 7.64
C ILE A 25 -0.15 3.54 7.12
N PHE A 26 -0.06 2.22 6.98
CA PHE A 26 1.14 1.57 6.46
C PHE A 26 1.43 1.95 5.01
N VAL A 27 0.40 1.98 4.15
CA VAL A 27 0.52 2.46 2.76
C VAL A 27 1.00 3.91 2.73
N GLU A 28 0.36 4.77 3.51
CA GLU A 28 0.74 6.17 3.64
C GLU A 28 2.20 6.32 4.09
N LYS A 29 2.61 5.56 5.11
CA LYS A 29 3.95 5.61 5.67
C LYS A 29 5.00 5.19 4.64
N ILE A 30 4.78 4.10 3.90
CA ILE A 30 5.70 3.67 2.83
C ILE A 30 5.88 4.78 1.81
N LEU A 31 4.78 5.31 1.27
CA LEU A 31 4.83 6.33 0.24
C LEU A 31 5.46 7.64 0.73
N ARG A 32 5.28 7.98 2.02
CA ARG A 32 5.89 9.16 2.64
C ARG A 32 7.40 9.03 2.84
N VAL A 33 7.87 7.86 3.31
CA VAL A 33 9.29 7.67 3.66
C VAL A 33 10.16 7.23 2.50
N GLN A 34 9.59 6.53 1.52
CA GLN A 34 10.29 6.07 0.32
C GLN A 34 9.38 6.27 -0.90
N PRO A 35 9.40 7.47 -1.52
CA PRO A 35 8.59 7.76 -2.69
C PRO A 35 9.06 7.01 -3.96
N ASN A 36 10.31 6.51 -3.99
CA ASN A 36 10.91 5.85 -5.16
C ASN A 36 10.68 4.32 -5.18
N ILE A 37 9.57 3.83 -4.61
CA ILE A 37 9.16 2.43 -4.81
C ILE A 37 8.80 2.19 -6.27
N LYS A 38 9.00 0.97 -6.77
CA LYS A 38 8.68 0.63 -8.17
C LYS A 38 7.17 0.52 -8.38
N LYS A 39 6.50 -0.20 -7.48
CA LYS A 39 5.05 -0.42 -7.57
C LYS A 39 4.47 -0.88 -6.23
N LEU A 40 3.28 -0.40 -5.91
CA LEU A 40 2.49 -0.83 -4.77
C LEU A 40 1.20 -1.49 -5.27
N PHE A 41 0.99 -2.76 -4.90
CA PHE A 41 -0.24 -3.49 -5.18
C PHE A 41 -1.05 -3.63 -3.90
N LEU A 42 -2.34 -3.30 -3.97
CA LEU A 42 -3.26 -3.42 -2.85
C LEU A 42 -4.26 -4.53 -3.14
N LEU A 43 -4.26 -5.60 -2.33
CA LEU A 43 -5.26 -6.65 -2.44
C LEU A 43 -6.49 -6.28 -1.62
N ILE A 44 -7.59 -6.00 -2.32
CA ILE A 44 -8.88 -5.63 -1.71
C ILE A 44 -9.93 -6.66 -2.11
N ARG A 45 -10.61 -7.24 -1.12
CA ARG A 45 -11.73 -8.17 -1.36
C ARG A 45 -12.95 -7.39 -1.86
N ALA A 46 -13.29 -7.50 -3.14
CA ALA A 46 -14.49 -6.88 -3.70
C ALA A 46 -14.99 -7.66 -4.92
N SER A 47 -16.25 -7.46 -5.31
CA SER A 47 -16.86 -8.04 -6.50
C SER A 47 -16.27 -7.52 -7.81
N ASP A 48 -15.83 -6.26 -7.80
CA ASP A 48 -15.39 -5.52 -8.97
C ASP A 48 -14.46 -4.36 -8.55
N PRO A 49 -13.72 -3.76 -9.51
CA PRO A 49 -12.80 -2.67 -9.21
C PRO A 49 -13.46 -1.45 -8.57
N ASN A 50 -14.67 -1.05 -9.00
CA ASN A 50 -15.33 0.14 -8.43
C ASN A 50 -15.70 -0.10 -6.96
N SER A 51 -16.17 -1.31 -6.63
CA SER A 51 -16.39 -1.71 -5.25
C SER A 51 -15.09 -1.72 -4.45
N ALA A 52 -13.97 -2.21 -5.01
CA ALA A 52 -12.67 -2.16 -4.34
C ALA A 52 -12.23 -0.70 -4.04
N PHE A 53 -12.39 0.21 -5.00
CA PHE A 53 -12.07 1.63 -4.82
C PHE A 53 -12.90 2.28 -3.73
N ARG A 54 -14.21 1.99 -3.68
CA ARG A 54 -15.10 2.48 -2.62
C ARG A 54 -14.64 2.02 -1.24
N ARG A 55 -14.33 0.75 -1.08
CA ARG A 55 -13.85 0.17 0.19
C ARG A 55 -12.51 0.73 0.65
N PHE A 56 -11.66 1.21 -0.27
CA PHE A 56 -10.40 1.84 0.10
C PHE A 56 -10.59 3.29 0.58
N HIS A 57 -11.49 4.05 -0.07
CA HIS A 57 -11.63 5.48 0.19
C HIS A 57 -12.68 5.82 1.25
N PHE A 58 -13.80 5.12 1.29
CA PHE A 58 -15.00 5.56 2.02
C PHE A 58 -15.43 4.64 3.17
N GLU A 59 -14.91 3.41 3.23
CA GLU A 59 -15.04 2.52 4.38
C GLU A 59 -13.78 2.58 5.23
#